data_AF-A0A845LH25-F1
#
_entry.id   AF-A0A845LH25-F1
#
_cell.length_a   1.000
_cell.length_b   1.000
_cell.length_c   1.000
_cell.angle_alpha   90.00
_cell.angle_beta   90.00
_cell.angle_gamma   90.00
#
_symmetry.space_group_name_H-M   'P 1'
#
loop_
_entity.id
_entity.type
_entity.pdbx_description
1 polymer ?
#
loop_
_entity_poly.entity_id
_entity_poly.type
_entity_poly.pdbx_seq_one_letter_code
_entity_poly.pdbx_strand_id
1 'polypeptide(L)'
;MLTPLDIHQKEFRKGAWGYKPEEVEEFQRQAAQSFEELYKENLLLKEQVARCEENLSRYRQLEETLNSTLVLAQKTADEQRASAEREAEVRLREAQLQADQIVAAARTKQQEMERQYEHLRNQFRQFRVQFRAMLLSQLESVKGEDWEGMAGMVEPYADARPWSQAAVLDKEEQAG
;
A
#
# COMPACT_ATOMS: atom_id res chain seq x y z
N MET A 1 31.47 64.89 29.94
CA MET A 1 31.74 63.73 30.80
C MET A 1 33.11 63.92 31.44
N LEU A 2 33.18 64.00 32.76
CA LEU A 2 34.41 63.94 33.53
C LEU A 2 34.87 62.49 33.67
N THR A 3 36.15 62.27 33.43
CA THR A 3 36.79 60.98 33.72
C THR A 3 37.33 60.97 35.15
N PRO A 4 37.54 59.79 35.76
CA PRO A 4 38.24 59.67 37.03
C PRO A 4 39.62 60.33 37.01
N LEU A 5 40.30 60.35 35.86
CA LEU A 5 41.59 60.99 35.66
C LEU A 5 41.47 62.52 35.75
N ASP A 6 40.43 63.10 35.14
CA ASP A 6 40.14 64.54 35.21
C ASP A 6 39.83 64.97 36.64
N ILE A 7 39.19 64.09 37.43
CA ILE A 7 38.93 64.35 38.85
C ILE A 7 40.22 64.37 39.66
N HIS A 8 41.14 63.45 39.37
CA HIS A 8 42.40 63.35 40.09
C HIS A 8 43.37 64.49 39.76
N GLN A 9 43.30 65.02 38.53
CA GLN A 9 44.17 66.11 38.05
C GLN A 9 43.59 67.51 38.29
N LYS A 10 42.36 67.64 38.80
CA LYS A 10 41.73 68.94 39.00
C LYS A 10 42.40 69.72 40.14
N GLU A 11 43.06 70.81 39.79
CA GLU A 11 43.52 71.83 40.74
C GLU A 11 42.55 73.02 40.78
N PHE A 12 42.19 73.46 41.99
CA PHE A 12 41.31 74.62 42.19
C PHE A 12 42.12 75.88 42.45
N ARG A 13 41.71 77.01 41.86
CA ARG A 13 42.40 78.29 42.10
C ARG A 13 42.14 78.77 43.53
N LYS A 14 43.19 79.30 44.19
CA LYS A 14 43.10 79.89 45.53
C LYS A 14 42.73 81.39 45.43
N GLY A 15 41.73 81.80 46.20
CA GLY A 15 41.39 83.19 46.49
C GLY A 15 41.96 83.65 47.84
N ALA A 16 41.55 84.84 48.30
CA ALA A 16 42.09 85.48 49.51
C ALA A 16 41.94 84.63 50.79
N TRP A 17 40.92 83.76 50.86
CA TRP A 17 40.62 82.91 52.02
C TRP A 17 40.39 81.43 51.68
N GLY A 18 41.11 80.85 50.71
CA GLY A 18 41.02 79.42 50.37
C GLY A 18 40.68 79.16 48.89
N TYR A 19 40.11 78.01 48.54
CA TYR A 19 39.70 77.74 47.16
C TYR A 19 38.51 78.60 46.74
N LYS A 20 38.43 78.94 45.45
CA LYS A 20 37.29 79.69 44.91
C LYS A 20 36.02 78.83 44.96
N PRO A 21 35.00 79.23 45.73
CA PRO A 21 33.78 78.44 45.89
C PRO A 21 33.08 78.16 44.57
N GLU A 22 33.03 79.14 43.66
CA GLU A 22 32.33 79.00 42.38
C GLU A 22 32.97 77.92 41.47
N GLU A 23 34.30 77.78 41.50
CA GLU A 23 35.01 76.77 40.69
C GLU A 23 34.80 75.35 41.23
N VAL A 24 34.74 75.21 42.55
CA VAL A 24 34.45 73.92 43.21
C VAL A 24 33.01 73.49 42.94
N GLU A 25 32.07 74.42 43.02
CA GLU A 25 30.65 74.14 42.82
C GLU A 25 30.34 73.75 41.35
N GLU A 26 30.96 74.43 40.38
CA GLU A 26 30.86 74.07 38.97
C GLU A 26 31.44 72.68 38.68
N PHE A 27 32.61 72.38 39.25
CA PHE A 27 33.22 71.06 39.11
C PHE A 27 32.38 69.97 39.77
N GLN A 28 31.80 70.22 40.96
CA GLN A 28 30.89 69.27 41.60
C GLN A 28 29.64 69.01 40.76
N ARG A 29 29.06 70.04 40.11
CA ARG A 29 27.95 69.85 39.18
C ARG A 29 28.33 68.96 38.00
N GLN A 30 29.47 69.21 37.36
CA GLN A 30 29.91 68.40 36.22
C GLN A 30 30.26 66.97 36.61
N ALA A 31 30.85 66.76 37.79
CA ALA A 31 31.13 65.44 38.33
C ALA A 31 29.82 64.69 38.64
N ALA A 32 28.87 65.34 39.30
CA ALA A 32 27.56 64.78 39.60
C ALA A 32 26.82 64.35 38.32
N GLN A 33 26.79 65.20 37.29
CA GLN A 33 26.18 64.88 36.01
C GLN A 33 26.84 63.67 35.33
N SER A 34 28.17 63.62 35.32
CA SER A 34 28.90 62.51 34.69
C SER A 34 28.70 61.19 35.44
N PHE A 35 28.59 61.23 36.77
CA PHE A 35 28.23 60.07 37.59
C PHE A 35 26.79 59.61 37.37
N GLU A 36 25.84 60.54 37.21
CA GLU A 36 24.45 60.22 36.90
C GLU A 36 24.32 59.54 35.54
N GLU A 37 25.04 60.04 34.53
CA GLU A 37 25.12 59.42 33.19
C GLU A 37 25.68 57.99 33.28
N LEU A 38 26.82 57.80 33.97
CA LEU A 38 27.40 56.46 34.20
C LEU A 38 26.44 55.52 34.93
N TYR A 39 25.71 56.02 35.92
CA TYR A 39 24.78 55.21 36.69
C TYR A 39 23.60 54.75 35.82
N LYS A 40 23.04 55.65 35.01
CA LYS A 40 21.97 55.33 34.05
C LYS A 40 22.44 54.30 33.02
N GLU A 41 23.63 54.49 32.45
CA GLU A 41 24.21 53.56 31.48
C GLU A 41 24.47 52.18 32.12
N ASN A 42 25.01 52.13 33.34
CA ASN A 42 25.25 50.89 34.05
C ASN A 42 23.96 50.12 34.34
N LEU A 43 22.89 50.82 34.73
CA LEU A 43 21.58 50.22 34.96
C LEU A 43 21.02 49.62 33.66
N LEU A 44 21.11 50.36 32.56
CA LEU A 44 20.62 49.95 31.25
C LEU A 44 21.42 48.75 30.69
N LEU A 45 22.75 48.74 30.86
CA LEU A 45 23.60 47.61 30.51
C LEU A 45 23.27 46.37 31.34
N LYS A 46 23.04 46.52 32.65
CA LYS A 46 22.63 45.40 33.52
C LYS A 46 21.29 44.81 33.10
N GLU A 47 20.33 45.64 32.74
CA GLU A 47 19.03 45.20 32.22
C GLU A 47 19.18 44.45 30.89
N GLN A 48 20.02 44.95 29.98
CA GLN A 48 20.32 44.26 28.72
C GLN A 48 20.99 42.91 28.93
N VAL A 49 21.95 42.82 29.85
CA VAL A 49 22.63 41.56 30.21
C VAL A 49 21.60 40.57 30.75
N ALA A 50 20.77 40.96 31.71
CA ALA A 50 19.74 40.10 32.28
C ALA A 50 18.78 39.57 31.20
N ARG A 51 18.35 40.43 30.26
CA ARG A 51 17.49 40.03 29.14
C ARG A 51 18.20 39.06 28.18
N CYS A 52 19.48 39.28 27.90
CA CYS A 52 20.27 38.39 27.07
C CYS A 52 20.46 37.02 27.73
N GLU A 53 20.71 36.98 29.04
CA GLU A 53 20.85 35.74 29.81
C GLU A 53 19.54 34.95 29.85
N GLU A 54 18.40 35.61 30.04
CA GLU A 54 17.08 34.99 29.98
C GLU A 54 16.83 34.38 28.60
N ASN A 55 17.07 35.14 27.52
CA ASN A 55 16.92 34.64 26.16
C ASN A 55 17.84 33.45 25.88
N LEU A 56 19.09 33.50 26.33
CA LEU A 56 20.03 32.39 26.17
C LEU A 56 19.56 31.13 26.89
N SER A 57 19.01 31.28 28.10
CA SER A 57 18.40 30.17 28.84
C SER A 57 17.23 29.55 28.08
N ARG A 58 16.33 30.37 27.54
CA ARG A 58 15.20 29.91 26.72
C ARG A 58 15.67 29.17 25.46
N TYR A 59 16.69 29.69 24.77
CA TYR A 59 17.22 29.02 23.59
C TYR A 59 17.87 27.66 23.93
N ARG A 60 18.58 27.55 25.04
CA ARG A 60 19.14 26.26 25.50
C ARG A 60 18.05 25.23 25.81
N GLN A 61 16.98 25.65 26.49
CA GLN A 61 15.83 24.76 26.75
C GLN A 61 15.13 24.32 25.46
N LEU A 62 15.00 25.24 24.50
CA LEU A 62 14.44 24.93 23.19
C LEU A 62 15.32 23.94 22.43
N GLU A 63 16.63 24.14 22.42
CA GLU A 63 17.60 23.24 21.80
C GLU A 63 17.54 21.83 22.40
N GLU A 64 17.49 21.71 23.73
CA GLU A 64 17.37 20.44 24.43
C GLU A 64 16.06 19.71 24.08
N THR A 65 14.95 20.45 24.02
CA THR A 65 13.64 19.92 23.63
C THR A 65 13.65 19.46 22.18
N LEU A 66 14.24 20.25 21.27
CA LEU A 66 14.37 19.91 19.86
C LEU A 66 15.20 18.65 19.68
N ASN A 67 16.36 18.56 20.34
CA ASN A 67 17.25 17.40 20.26
C ASN A 67 16.55 16.13 20.79
N SER A 68 15.88 16.23 21.94
CA SER A 68 15.09 15.13 22.51
C SER A 68 13.97 14.69 21.56
N THR A 69 13.33 15.64 20.88
CA THR A 69 12.27 15.37 19.90
C THR A 69 12.82 14.69 18.65
N LEU A 70 13.98 15.11 18.15
CA LEU A 70 14.64 14.49 17.01
C LEU A 70 15.06 13.05 17.30
N VAL A 71 15.63 12.79 18.48
CA VAL A 71 15.98 11.44 18.93
C VAL A 71 14.73 10.56 19.05
N LEU A 72 13.65 11.09 19.62
CA LEU A 72 12.38 10.36 19.71
C LEU A 72 11.82 10.05 18.32
N ALA A 73 11.78 11.04 17.43
CA ALA A 73 11.29 10.87 16.06
C ALA A 73 12.10 9.81 15.29
N GLN A 74 13.43 9.83 15.41
CA GLN A 74 14.30 8.82 14.82
C GLN A 74 13.99 7.43 15.37
N LYS A 75 13.90 7.30 16.70
CA LYS A 75 13.58 6.01 17.34
C LYS A 75 12.21 5.48 16.90
N THR A 76 11.20 6.34 16.84
CA THR A 76 9.86 5.97 16.37
C THR A 76 9.88 5.57 14.89
N ALA A 77 10.65 6.26 14.05
CA ALA A 77 10.80 5.88 12.65
C ALA A 77 11.46 4.49 12.49
N ASP A 78 12.50 4.21 13.27
CA ASP A 78 13.19 2.93 13.27
C ASP A 78 12.29 1.79 13.80
N GLU A 79 11.53 2.04 14.87
CA GLU A 79 10.54 1.10 15.39
C GLU A 79 9.42 0.81 14.37
N GLN A 80 8.90 1.85 13.70
CA GLN A 80 7.88 1.72 12.68
C GLN A 80 8.40 0.90 11.48
N ARG A 81 9.64 1.15 11.05
CA ARG A 81 10.28 0.38 9.98
C ARG A 81 10.44 -1.08 10.38
N ALA A 82 10.95 -1.36 11.57
CA ALA A 82 11.12 -2.73 12.06
C ALA A 82 9.79 -3.47 12.26
N SER A 83 8.70 -2.76 12.61
CA SER A 83 7.35 -3.36 12.64
C SER A 83 6.86 -3.70 11.23
N ALA A 84 6.97 -2.76 10.30
CA ALA A 84 6.54 -2.96 8.91
C ALA A 84 7.30 -4.10 8.22
N GLU A 85 8.62 -4.23 8.45
CA GLU A 85 9.44 -5.33 7.92
C GLU A 85 8.97 -6.69 8.47
N ARG A 86 8.69 -6.79 9.78
CA ARG A 86 8.16 -8.01 10.40
C ARG A 86 6.78 -8.37 9.88
N GLU A 87 5.87 -7.39 9.79
CA GLU A 87 4.53 -7.59 9.26
C GLU A 87 4.57 -8.05 7.80
N ALA A 88 5.42 -7.44 6.97
CA ALA A 88 5.60 -7.84 5.58
C ALA A 88 6.09 -9.30 5.47
N GLU A 89 7.04 -9.71 6.31
CA GLU A 89 7.54 -11.08 6.32
C GLU A 89 6.46 -12.10 6.75
N VAL A 90 5.63 -11.75 7.72
CA VAL A 90 4.48 -12.57 8.13
C VAL A 90 3.49 -12.69 6.98
N ARG A 91 3.11 -11.56 6.36
CA ARG A 91 2.18 -11.54 5.21
C ARG A 91 2.69 -12.36 4.03
N LEU A 92 3.98 -12.27 3.71
CA LEU A 92 4.59 -13.07 2.66
C LEU A 92 4.51 -14.57 2.97
N ARG A 93 4.81 -14.96 4.22
CA ARG A 93 4.70 -16.36 4.66
C ARG A 93 3.27 -16.87 4.60
N GLU A 94 2.30 -16.08 5.03
CA GLU A 94 0.87 -16.41 4.95
C GLU A 94 0.41 -16.57 3.50
N ALA A 95 0.80 -15.63 2.62
CA ALA A 95 0.46 -15.68 1.20
C ALA A 95 1.07 -16.91 0.52
N GLN A 96 2.31 -17.26 0.85
CA GLN A 96 2.96 -18.47 0.32
C GLN A 96 2.23 -19.73 0.79
N LEU A 97 1.89 -19.82 2.08
CA LEU A 97 1.16 -20.97 2.62
C LEU A 97 -0.22 -21.11 1.96
N GLN A 98 -0.95 -20.01 1.77
CA GLN A 98 -2.23 -20.01 1.09
C GLN A 98 -2.10 -20.43 -0.38
N ALA A 99 -1.08 -19.94 -1.09
CA ALA A 99 -0.79 -20.35 -2.46
C ALA A 99 -0.53 -21.86 -2.55
N ASP A 100 0.29 -22.40 -1.65
CA ASP A 100 0.61 -23.84 -1.60
C ASP A 100 -0.64 -24.68 -1.32
N GLN A 101 -1.52 -24.22 -0.41
CA GLN A 101 -2.81 -24.85 -0.13
C GLN A 101 -3.73 -24.86 -1.36
N ILE A 102 -3.82 -23.73 -2.08
CA ILE A 102 -4.61 -23.62 -3.31
C ILE A 102 -4.09 -24.58 -4.37
N VAL A 103 -2.76 -24.64 -4.58
CA VAL A 103 -2.15 -25.56 -5.55
C VAL A 103 -2.40 -27.01 -5.16
N ALA A 104 -2.25 -27.35 -3.88
CA ALA A 104 -2.52 -28.71 -3.40
C ALA A 104 -4.00 -29.10 -3.62
N ALA A 105 -4.94 -28.23 -3.26
CA ALA A 105 -6.37 -28.45 -3.47
C ALA A 105 -6.70 -28.62 -4.96
N ALA A 106 -6.12 -27.78 -5.82
CA ALA A 106 -6.31 -27.87 -7.27
C ALA A 106 -5.78 -29.20 -7.84
N ARG A 107 -4.60 -29.66 -7.40
CA ARG A 107 -4.05 -30.97 -7.80
C ARG A 107 -4.93 -32.13 -7.38
N THR A 108 -5.42 -32.12 -6.14
CA THR A 108 -6.34 -33.15 -5.65
C THR A 108 -7.63 -33.18 -6.48
N LYS A 109 -8.19 -32.01 -6.79
CA LYS A 109 -9.38 -31.90 -7.63
C LYS A 109 -9.14 -32.38 -9.06
N GLN A 110 -7.98 -32.06 -9.65
CA GLN A 110 -7.59 -32.56 -10.97
C GLN A 110 -7.51 -34.08 -10.98
N GLN A 111 -6.86 -34.70 -9.99
CA GLN A 111 -6.75 -36.16 -9.90
C GLN A 111 -8.13 -36.82 -9.77
N GLU A 112 -9.03 -36.21 -9.01
CA GLU A 112 -10.40 -36.70 -8.87
C GLU A 112 -11.18 -36.60 -10.19
N MET A 113 -11.07 -35.47 -10.90
CA MET A 113 -11.70 -35.31 -12.22
C MET A 113 -11.15 -36.32 -13.25
N GLU A 114 -9.85 -36.60 -13.23
CA GLU A 114 -9.23 -37.60 -14.11
C GLU A 114 -9.78 -39.00 -13.83
N ARG A 115 -9.93 -39.36 -12.56
CA ARG A 115 -10.54 -40.65 -12.16
C ARG A 115 -11.99 -40.75 -12.61
N GLN A 116 -12.77 -39.69 -12.43
CA GLN A 116 -14.16 -39.63 -12.86
C GLN A 116 -14.27 -39.73 -14.40
N TYR A 117 -13.38 -39.08 -15.13
CA TYR A 117 -13.31 -39.14 -16.58
C TYR A 117 -13.02 -40.57 -17.06
N GLU A 118 -11.99 -41.22 -16.53
CA GLU A 118 -11.65 -42.59 -16.89
C GLU A 118 -12.75 -43.59 -16.50
N HIS A 119 -13.41 -43.38 -15.37
CA HIS A 119 -14.58 -44.18 -14.98
C HIS A 119 -15.72 -44.06 -16.01
N LEU A 120 -16.10 -42.84 -16.36
CA LEU A 120 -17.17 -42.57 -17.32
C LEU A 120 -16.82 -43.10 -18.72
N ARG A 121 -15.57 -42.95 -19.14
CA ARG A 121 -15.05 -43.48 -20.40
C ARG A 121 -15.18 -45.00 -20.47
N ASN A 122 -14.86 -45.70 -19.38
CA ASN A 122 -15.00 -47.15 -19.30
C ASN A 122 -16.47 -47.58 -19.31
N GLN A 123 -17.36 -46.88 -18.60
CA GLN A 123 -18.80 -47.12 -18.67
C GLN A 123 -19.34 -46.96 -20.09
N PHE A 124 -18.95 -45.88 -20.79
CA PHE A 124 -19.37 -45.63 -22.16
C PHE A 124 -18.85 -46.72 -23.12
N ARG A 125 -17.62 -47.19 -22.93
CA ARG A 125 -17.06 -48.32 -23.70
C ARG A 125 -17.87 -49.60 -23.48
N GLN A 126 -18.19 -49.94 -22.23
CA GLN A 126 -19.00 -51.12 -21.89
C GLN A 126 -20.40 -51.02 -22.49
N PHE A 127 -21.06 -49.87 -22.33
CA PHE A 127 -22.36 -49.60 -22.93
C PHE A 127 -22.35 -49.80 -24.44
N ARG A 128 -21.34 -49.26 -25.16
CA ARG A 128 -21.21 -49.45 -26.61
C ARG A 128 -21.09 -50.92 -27.02
N VAL A 129 -20.34 -51.73 -26.27
CA VAL A 129 -20.19 -53.17 -26.55
C VAL A 129 -21.52 -53.90 -26.31
N GLN A 130 -22.16 -53.65 -25.17
CA GLN A 130 -23.44 -54.28 -24.81
C GLN A 130 -24.55 -53.88 -25.80
N PHE A 131 -24.64 -52.60 -26.16
CA PHE A 131 -25.62 -52.09 -27.10
C PHE A 131 -25.43 -52.66 -28.50
N ARG A 132 -24.17 -52.79 -28.97
CA ARG A 132 -23.88 -53.45 -30.25
C ARG A 132 -24.28 -54.93 -30.23
N ALA A 133 -23.98 -55.66 -29.15
CA ALA A 133 -24.39 -57.05 -29.01
C ALA A 133 -25.92 -57.21 -29.01
N MET A 134 -26.63 -56.33 -28.31
CA MET A 134 -28.10 -56.29 -28.30
C MET A 134 -28.65 -56.04 -29.71
N LEU A 135 -28.16 -55.05 -30.44
CA LEU A 135 -28.62 -54.75 -31.81
C LEU A 135 -28.34 -55.91 -32.78
N LEU A 136 -27.19 -56.57 -32.68
CA LEU A 136 -26.88 -57.73 -33.51
C LEU A 136 -27.81 -58.91 -33.20
N SER A 137 -28.07 -59.19 -31.92
CA SER A 137 -29.02 -60.21 -31.50
C SER A 137 -30.43 -59.92 -32.02
N GLN A 138 -30.89 -58.67 -31.94
CA GLN A 138 -32.19 -58.29 -32.50
C GLN A 138 -32.24 -58.44 -34.02
N LEU A 139 -31.16 -58.09 -34.73
CA LEU A 139 -31.09 -58.26 -36.18
C LEU A 139 -31.12 -59.74 -36.57
N GLU A 140 -30.44 -60.60 -35.81
CA GLU A 140 -30.42 -62.04 -36.02
C GLU A 140 -31.80 -62.65 -35.75
N SER A 141 -32.50 -62.21 -34.70
CA SER A 141 -33.89 -62.60 -34.42
C SER A 141 -34.83 -62.25 -35.58
N VAL A 142 -34.70 -61.05 -36.18
CA VAL A 142 -35.51 -60.63 -37.34
C VAL A 142 -35.17 -61.43 -38.61
N LYS A 143 -33.95 -61.95 -38.73
CA LYS A 143 -33.55 -62.83 -39.85
C LYS A 143 -33.95 -64.29 -39.62
N GLY A 144 -34.04 -64.72 -38.36
CA GLY A 144 -34.37 -66.08 -37.95
C GLY A 144 -35.85 -66.38 -37.85
N GLU A 145 -36.69 -65.36 -37.60
CA GLU A 145 -38.15 -65.46 -37.74
C GLU A 145 -38.56 -65.06 -39.16
N ASP A 146 -38.85 -66.08 -39.98
CA ASP A 146 -39.74 -66.01 -41.14
C ASP A 146 -39.33 -65.12 -42.33
N TRP A 147 -38.05 -64.96 -42.67
CA TRP A 147 -37.73 -64.42 -44.00
C TRP A 147 -37.77 -65.46 -45.12
N GLU A 148 -37.19 -66.65 -44.92
CA GLU A 148 -37.19 -67.72 -45.94
C GLU A 148 -38.57 -68.38 -46.12
N GLY A 149 -39.42 -68.37 -45.08
CA GLY A 149 -40.81 -68.82 -45.14
C GLY A 149 -41.78 -67.79 -45.74
N MET A 150 -41.58 -66.48 -45.47
CA MET A 150 -42.45 -65.42 -46.02
C MET A 150 -42.10 -65.03 -47.45
N ALA A 151 -40.87 -65.23 -47.92
CA ALA A 151 -40.51 -64.99 -49.32
C ALA A 151 -41.34 -65.84 -50.31
N GLY A 152 -41.89 -66.97 -49.86
CA GLY A 152 -42.83 -67.80 -50.63
C GLY A 152 -44.31 -67.39 -50.53
N MET A 153 -44.65 -66.45 -49.65
CA MET A 153 -46.03 -65.95 -49.44
C MET A 153 -46.27 -64.54 -50.00
N VAL A 154 -45.25 -63.87 -50.53
CA VAL A 154 -45.42 -62.58 -51.21
C VAL A 154 -45.74 -62.85 -52.68
N GLU A 155 -47.01 -62.67 -53.04
CA GLU A 155 -47.42 -62.58 -54.44
C GLU A 155 -46.58 -61.48 -55.12
N PRO A 156 -45.94 -61.75 -56.28
CA PRO A 156 -45.09 -60.75 -56.91
C PRO A 156 -45.93 -59.53 -57.25
N TYR A 157 -45.66 -58.41 -56.58
CA TYR A 157 -46.23 -57.11 -56.93
C TYR A 157 -45.67 -56.71 -58.31
N ALA A 158 -46.30 -57.22 -59.36
CA ALA A 158 -45.86 -57.07 -60.74
C ALA A 158 -46.09 -55.65 -61.30
N ASP A 159 -46.72 -54.75 -60.53
CA ASP A 159 -47.08 -53.40 -60.99
C ASP A 159 -46.50 -52.26 -60.14
N ALA A 160 -45.42 -52.48 -59.37
CA ALA A 160 -44.66 -51.36 -58.80
C ALA A 160 -43.80 -50.73 -59.89
N ARG A 161 -44.27 -49.60 -60.41
CA ARG A 161 -43.37 -48.68 -61.11
C ARG A 161 -42.17 -48.39 -60.20
N PRO A 162 -40.94 -48.49 -60.70
CA PRO A 162 -39.75 -48.17 -59.92
C PRO A 162 -39.87 -46.77 -59.31
N TRP A 163 -39.51 -46.62 -58.03
CA TRP A 163 -39.48 -45.34 -57.33
C TRP A 163 -38.60 -44.28 -58.02
N SER A 164 -37.69 -44.71 -58.90
CA SER A 164 -36.91 -43.83 -59.79
C SER A 164 -37.73 -43.15 -60.88
N GLN A 165 -38.91 -43.67 -61.24
CA GLN A 165 -39.84 -43.04 -62.19
C GLN A 165 -40.97 -42.26 -61.49
N ALA A 166 -41.31 -42.60 -60.23
CA ALA A 166 -42.28 -41.84 -59.44
C ALA A 166 -41.80 -40.41 -59.12
N ALA A 167 -40.48 -40.23 -58.97
CA ALA A 167 -39.89 -38.91 -58.70
C ALA A 167 -39.88 -37.95 -59.90
N VAL A 168 -40.18 -38.43 -61.12
CA VAL A 168 -40.21 -37.57 -62.32
C VAL A 168 -41.59 -36.98 -62.57
N LEU A 169 -42.67 -37.67 -62.18
CA LEU A 169 -44.04 -37.19 -62.41
C LEU A 169 -44.44 -36.06 -61.45
N ASP A 170 -43.90 -36.03 -60.23
CA ASP A 170 -44.20 -34.98 -59.25
C ASP A 170 -43.60 -33.61 -59.64
N LYS A 171 -42.66 -33.58 -60.60
CA LYS A 171 -42.08 -32.34 -61.15
C LYS A 171 -42.80 -31.80 -62.39
N GLU A 172 -43.58 -32.60 -63.11
CA GLU A 172 -44.36 -32.13 -64.27
C GLU A 172 -45.76 -31.64 -63.86
N GLU A 173 -46.30 -32.08 -62.71
CA GLU A 173 -47.60 -31.58 -62.20
C GLU A 173 -47.51 -30.23 -61.46
N GLN A 174 -46.31 -29.77 -61.10
CA GLN A 174 -46.09 -28.46 -60.45
C GLN A 174 -45.60 -27.34 -61.40
N ALA A 175 -45.50 -27.61 -62.71
CA ALA A 175 -45.01 -26.64 -63.70
C ALA A 175 -46.03 -26.29 -64.81
N GLY A 176 -47.32 -26.56 -64.58
CA GLY A 176 -48.45 -26.13 -65.43
C GLY A 176 -49.34 -25.10 -64.74
#